data_AF-A0A366ZE11-F1
#
_entry.id   AF-A0A366ZE11-F1
#
_cell.length_a   1.000
_cell.length_b   1.000
_cell.length_c   1.000
_cell.angle_alpha   90.00
_cell.angle_beta   90.00
_cell.angle_gamma   90.00
#
_symmetry.space_group_name_H-M   'P 1'
#
loop_
_entity.id
_entity.type
_entity.pdbx_description
1 polymer ?
#
loop_
_entity_poly.entity_id
_entity_poly.type
_entity_poly.pdbx_seq_one_letter_code
_entity_poly.pdbx_strand_id
1 'polypeptide(L)'
;MNRRRLAQVHRSIGRAEHGVEERMLAQAPRLPDSEEVRDRARAISANAERHLAAAARLDGTSDPDEATDHDAWHTDRPGGRPSS
;
A
#
# COMPACT_ATOMS: atom_id res chain seq x y z
N MET A 1 10.28 1.54 17.16
CA MET A 1 9.01 2.05 16.61
C MET A 1 8.26 0.87 15.98
N ASN A 2 6.97 0.65 16.28
CA ASN A 2 6.26 -0.53 15.78
C ASN A 2 5.85 -0.37 14.29
N ARG A 3 5.63 -1.49 13.59
CA ARG A 3 5.29 -1.52 12.15
C ARG A 3 4.10 -0.63 11.81
N ARG A 4 3.07 -0.64 12.65
CA ARG A 4 1.86 0.20 12.50
C ARG A 4 2.16 1.70 12.49
N ARG A 5 3.02 2.18 13.39
CA ARG A 5 3.40 3.60 13.43
C ARG A 5 4.25 3.98 12.21
N LEU A 6 5.10 3.07 11.73
CA LEU A 6 5.89 3.29 10.50
C LEU A 6 4.99 3.33 9.26
N ALA A 7 3.99 2.45 9.17
CA ALA A 7 2.99 2.46 8.11
C ALA A 7 2.19 3.77 8.09
N GLN A 8 1.80 4.28 9.26
CA GLN A 8 1.12 5.57 9.38
C GLN A 8 1.99 6.74 8.90
N VAL A 9 3.30 6.73 9.20
CA VAL A 9 4.24 7.72 8.70
C VAL A 9 4.30 7.68 7.17
N HIS A 10 4.48 6.50 6.58
CA HIS A 10 4.47 6.36 5.12
C HIS A 10 3.15 6.83 4.48
N ARG A 11 1.99 6.53 5.08
CA ARG A 11 0.70 7.08 4.62
C ARG A 11 0.66 8.60 4.69
N SER A 12 1.16 9.18 5.78
CA SER A 12 1.19 10.63 5.95
C SER A 12 2.06 11.30 4.89
N ILE A 13 3.24 10.73 4.60
CA ILE A 13 4.15 11.25 3.59
C ILE A 13 3.51 11.13 2.20
N GLY A 14 3.03 9.95 1.82
CA GLY A 14 2.43 9.76 0.50
C GLY A 14 1.23 10.68 0.24
N ARG A 15 0.35 10.88 1.24
CA ARG A 15 -0.75 11.85 1.13
C ARG A 15 -0.27 13.30 0.99
N ALA A 16 0.79 13.66 1.72
CA ALA A 16 1.35 15.01 1.62
C ALA A 16 1.96 15.26 0.24
N GLU A 17 2.66 14.28 -0.33
CA GLU A 17 3.23 14.35 -1.67
C GLU A 17 2.16 14.46 -2.76
N HIS A 18 1.09 13.64 -2.72
CA HIS A 18 -0.07 13.85 -3.61
C HIS A 18 -0.68 15.24 -3.46
N GLY A 19 -0.81 15.74 -2.22
CA GLY A 19 -1.28 17.10 -2.01
C GLY A 19 -0.36 18.18 -2.59
N VAL A 20 0.94 17.91 -2.76
CA VAL A 20 1.88 18.80 -3.47
C VAL A 20 1.70 18.67 -4.98
N GLU A 21 1.61 17.45 -5.50
CA GLU A 21 1.30 17.16 -6.90
C GLU A 21 0.04 17.94 -7.36
N GLU A 22 -1.08 17.79 -6.65
CA GLU A 22 -2.35 18.45 -6.98
C GLU A 22 -2.18 19.98 -7.07
N ARG A 23 -1.46 20.56 -6.10
CA ARG A 23 -1.18 22.00 -6.08
C ARG A 23 -0.28 22.42 -7.25
N MET A 24 0.72 21.63 -7.60
CA MET A 24 1.58 21.90 -8.76
C MET A 24 0.81 21.83 -10.07
N LEU A 25 -0.02 20.80 -10.25
CA LEU A 25 -0.86 20.65 -11.45
C LEU A 25 -1.88 21.78 -11.57
N ALA A 26 -2.46 22.24 -10.46
CA ALA A 26 -3.39 23.37 -10.44
C ALA A 26 -2.73 24.70 -10.84
N GLN A 27 -1.43 24.87 -10.58
CA GLN A 27 -0.68 26.07 -10.94
C GLN A 27 -0.01 25.98 -12.31
N ALA A 28 0.32 24.78 -12.79
CA ALA A 28 1.05 24.56 -14.03
C ALA A 28 0.52 25.39 -15.24
N PRO A 29 -0.80 25.50 -15.51
CA PRO A 29 -1.30 26.29 -16.64
C PRO A 29 -1.00 27.79 -16.58
N ARG A 30 -0.67 28.32 -15.41
CA ARG A 30 -0.37 29.74 -15.19
C ARG A 30 1.13 30.07 -15.25
N LEU A 31 1.96 29.04 -15.39
CA LEU A 31 3.41 29.16 -15.36
C LEU A 31 3.98 29.05 -16.78
N PRO A 32 5.04 29.82 -17.11
CA PRO A 32 5.68 29.76 -18.43
C PRO A 32 6.29 28.38 -18.72
N ASP A 33 6.69 27.65 -17.68
CA ASP A 33 7.32 26.33 -17.67
C ASP A 33 6.32 25.20 -17.32
N SER A 34 5.08 25.32 -17.82
CA SER A 34 3.98 24.40 -17.45
C SER A 34 4.27 22.90 -17.64
N GLU A 35 5.11 22.54 -18.62
CA GLU A 35 5.48 21.15 -18.89
C GLU A 35 6.47 20.60 -17.87
N GLU A 36 7.52 21.36 -17.54
CA GLU A 36 8.49 21.00 -16.49
C GLU A 36 7.80 20.85 -15.13
N VAL A 37 6.84 21.71 -14.82
CA VAL A 37 6.02 21.63 -13.60
C VAL A 37 5.18 20.35 -13.58
N ARG A 38 4.57 19.96 -14.71
CA ARG A 38 3.80 18.70 -14.82
C ARG A 38 4.70 17.48 -14.67
N ASP A 39 5.90 17.49 -15.25
CA ASP A 39 6.84 16.37 -15.12
C ASP A 39 7.35 16.21 -13.69
N ARG A 40 7.65 17.32 -13.01
CA ARG A 40 7.96 17.30 -11.58
C ARG A 40 6.79 16.80 -10.74
N ALA A 41 5.57 17.22 -11.04
CA ALA A 41 4.38 16.73 -10.34
C ALA A 41 4.20 15.22 -10.51
N ARG A 42 4.43 14.67 -11.71
CA ARG A 42 4.42 13.21 -11.97
C ARG A 42 5.48 12.48 -11.15
N ALA A 43 6.68 13.03 -11.04
CA ALA A 43 7.74 12.44 -10.22
C ALA A 43 7.37 12.40 -8.72
N ILE A 44 6.72 13.46 -8.22
CA ILE A 44 6.20 13.50 -6.84
C ILE A 44 5.08 12.47 -6.65
N SER A 45 4.17 12.34 -7.61
CA SER A 45 3.12 11.32 -7.59
C SER A 45 3.69 9.90 -7.49
N ALA A 46 4.72 9.60 -8.29
CA ALA A 46 5.42 8.32 -8.22
C ALA A 46 6.12 8.07 -6.86
N ASN A 47 6.59 9.12 -6.18
CA ASN A 47 7.12 8.98 -4.81
C ASN A 47 5.98 8.66 -3.82
N ALA A 48 4.85 9.36 -3.96
CA ALA A 48 3.69 9.19 -3.11
C ALA A 48 3.19 7.74 -3.16
N GLU A 49 3.06 7.19 -4.37
CA GLU A 49 2.70 5.79 -4.61
C GLU A 49 3.66 4.81 -3.93
N ARG A 50 4.98 5.05 -4.01
CA ARG A 50 5.97 4.20 -3.32
C ARG A 50 5.81 4.23 -1.81
N HIS A 51 5.49 5.38 -1.23
CA HIS A 51 5.21 5.49 0.20
C HIS A 51 3.91 4.80 0.58
N LEU A 52 2.83 4.95 -0.19
CA LEU A 52 1.57 4.25 0.06
C LEU A 52 1.74 2.73 -0.05
N ALA A 53 2.48 2.24 -1.05
CA ALA A 53 2.82 0.82 -1.18
C ALA A 53 3.71 0.31 -0.03
N ALA A 54 4.65 1.12 0.47
CA ALA A 54 5.43 0.78 1.66
C ALA A 54 4.54 0.67 2.91
N ALA A 55 3.58 1.58 3.09
CA ALA A 55 2.63 1.48 4.18
C ALA A 55 1.76 0.23 4.11
N ALA A 56 1.25 -0.11 2.92
CA ALA A 56 0.39 -1.27 2.74
C ALA A 56 1.12 -2.60 3.03
N ARG A 57 2.41 -2.71 2.66
CA ARG A 57 3.29 -3.83 3.06
C ARG A 57 3.54 -3.89 4.57
N LEU A 58 3.65 -2.74 5.23
CA LEU A 58 3.87 -2.69 6.68
C LEU A 58 2.61 -3.02 7.49
N ASP A 59 1.44 -2.65 6.98
CA ASP A 59 0.12 -2.94 7.56
C ASP A 59 -0.34 -4.39 7.30
N GLY A 60 0.40 -5.17 6.49
CA GLY A 60 0.05 -6.55 6.15
C GLY A 60 -1.12 -6.66 5.15
N THR A 61 -1.51 -5.54 4.54
CA THR A 61 -2.58 -5.48 3.53
C THR A 61 -2.05 -5.62 2.10
N SER A 62 -0.79 -6.01 1.96
CA SER A 62 -0.14 -6.25 0.67
C SER A 62 0.66 -7.54 0.72
N ASP A 63 -0.06 -8.64 0.92
CA ASP A 63 0.30 -9.93 0.35
C ASP A 63 -0.80 -10.28 -0.67
N PRO A 64 -0.51 -10.31 -1.98
CA PRO A 64 -1.28 -11.12 -2.91
C PRO A 64 -0.93 -12.62 -2.83
N ASP A 65 -0.35 -13.10 -1.72
CA ASP A 65 0.12 -14.49 -1.57
C ASP A 65 -0.24 -15.15 -0.22
N GLU A 66 -1.30 -14.66 0.45
CA GLU A 66 -2.04 -15.46 1.43
C GLU A 66 -3.39 -15.89 0.84
N ALA A 67 -3.34 -16.69 -0.22
CA ALA A 67 -4.30 -17.77 -0.38
C ALA A 67 -3.89 -18.89 0.60
N THR A 68 -3.95 -18.60 1.89
CA THR A 68 -3.75 -19.64 2.89
C THR A 68 -5.02 -20.45 2.92
N ASP A 69 -4.95 -21.59 2.26
CA ASP A 69 -5.72 -22.80 2.48
C ASP A 69 -5.62 -23.16 3.98
N HIS A 70 -6.35 -22.41 4.81
CA HIS A 70 -6.29 -22.44 6.27
C HIS A 70 -7.60 -22.95 6.84
N ASP A 71 -8.17 -23.99 6.23
CA ASP A 71 -9.38 -24.62 6.78
C ASP A 71 -9.44 -26.15 6.56
N ALA A 72 -8.34 -26.84 6.86
CA ALA A 72 -8.34 -28.31 6.81
C ALA A 72 -7.54 -29.01 7.93
N TRP A 73 -7.36 -28.42 9.11
CA TRP A 73 -6.94 -29.18 10.28
C TRP A 73 -7.62 -28.67 11.55
N HIS A 74 -8.80 -29.22 11.86
CA HIS A 74 -9.04 -29.96 13.10
C HIS A 74 -10.54 -30.04 13.42
N THR A 75 -11.19 -31.15 13.06
CA THR A 75 -12.16 -31.79 13.96
C THR A 75 -12.02 -33.30 13.90
N ASP A 76 -11.56 -33.85 15.02
CA ASP A 76 -11.85 -35.17 15.58
C ASP A 76 -11.42 -36.46 14.84
N ARG A 77 -10.33 -37.04 15.35
CA ARG A 77 -10.26 -38.49 15.63
C ARG A 77 -10.82 -38.65 17.06
N PRO A 78 -11.69 -39.64 17.41
CA PRO A 78 -11.41 -41.05 17.15
C PRO A 78 -12.62 -42.01 17.00
N GLY A 79 -12.41 -43.16 16.34
CA GLY A 79 -13.20 -44.36 16.64
C GLY A 79 -13.59 -45.19 15.42
N GLY A 80 -13.44 -46.51 15.57
CA GLY A 80 -14.12 -47.49 14.73
C GLY A 80 -13.20 -48.28 13.80
N ARG A 81 -12.60 -49.36 14.32
CA ARG A 81 -12.50 -50.58 13.49
C ARG A 81 -13.94 -51.04 13.23
N PRO A 82 -14.21 -51.62 12.05
CA PRO A 82 -14.61 -53.02 12.11
C PRO A 82 -13.90 -53.88 11.08
N SER A 83 -13.73 -55.13 11.52
CA SER A 83 -13.34 -56.32 10.79
C SER A 83 -14.05 -56.48 9.45
N SER A 84 -13.33 -57.00 8.44
CA SER A 84 -13.41 -58.39 8.00
C SER A 84 -12.34 -58.71 6.96
#